data_AF-A0A2G2LQZ0-F1
#
_entry.id   AF-A0A2G2LQZ0-F1
#
_cell.length_a   1.000
_cell.length_b   1.000
_cell.length_c   1.000
_cell.angle_alpha   90.00
_cell.angle_beta   90.00
_cell.angle_gamma   90.00
#
_symmetry.space_group_name_H-M   'P 1'
#
loop_
_entity.id
_entity.type
_entity.pdbx_description
1 polymer ?
#
loop_
_entity_poly.entity_id
_entity_poly.type
_entity_poly.pdbx_seq_one_letter_code
_entity_poly.pdbx_strand_id
1 'polypeptide(L)'
;MSILPRWLKALAKRSTTLVKLNSSFRWKFHVLTDWWGTKIWTKTREVVTPLGFKLTSGLHPAYELMRIGKFEVEETEIITRVLPHVDVFVDIGANLGYYTCLALQSGKPVIAFEPQQQNLQCLFQNIRANGWEDSAEVFPLALSERPGLLTLYGASGPSASLIKNWAGYSSRFKKIVPVSTLDNVLAGRFLGKRLFIKMDVEGAEFQVLKGALATLLLTPKPIWLLEICLEEFHPDGRNPDFQEIFKLFWDHGYKAFTATGNPKLVTPSDVDNWIEKDHTDSGTFNYVFAESDEVLRG
;
A
#
# COMPACT_ATOMS: atom_id res chain seq x y z
N MET A 1 -30.17 5.35 16.87
CA MET A 1 -30.58 4.10 17.55
C MET A 1 -31.88 3.63 16.92
N SER A 2 -31.88 2.55 16.13
CA SER A 2 -33.10 2.02 15.49
C SER A 2 -33.65 0.80 16.23
N ILE A 3 -34.96 0.86 16.48
CA ILE A 3 -35.78 -0.05 17.26
C ILE A 3 -36.16 -1.23 16.36
N LEU A 4 -35.55 -2.39 16.55
CA LEU A 4 -35.98 -3.63 15.92
C LEU A 4 -36.05 -4.73 16.98
N PRO A 5 -37.22 -5.38 17.18
CA PRO A 5 -37.39 -6.40 18.22
C PRO A 5 -36.41 -7.56 18.07
N ARG A 6 -35.89 -8.06 19.20
CA ARG A 6 -34.86 -9.12 19.26
C ARG A 6 -35.23 -10.40 18.49
N TRP A 7 -36.51 -10.76 18.42
CA TRP A 7 -36.98 -11.95 17.70
C TRP A 7 -36.96 -11.80 16.17
N LEU A 8 -37.15 -10.58 15.64
CA LEU A 8 -37.02 -10.29 14.21
C LEU A 8 -35.57 -10.40 13.73
N LYS A 9 -34.61 -10.00 14.57
CA LYS A 9 -33.16 -10.15 14.29
C LYS A 9 -32.73 -11.62 14.26
N ALA A 10 -33.39 -12.48 15.04
CA ALA A 10 -33.14 -13.91 15.03
C ALA A 10 -33.69 -14.61 13.77
N LEU A 11 -34.85 -14.18 13.26
CA LEU A 11 -35.43 -14.70 12.01
C LEU A 11 -34.62 -14.28 10.76
N ALA A 12 -34.13 -13.03 10.72
CA ALA A 12 -33.31 -12.53 9.63
C ALA A 12 -31.96 -13.28 9.46
N LYS A 13 -31.46 -13.90 10.54
CA LYS A 13 -30.22 -14.69 10.53
C LYS A 13 -30.39 -16.13 10.00
N ARG A 14 -31.62 -16.63 9.87
CA ARG A 14 -31.91 -18.03 9.49
C ARG A 14 -32.55 -18.22 8.11
N SER A 15 -32.87 -17.15 7.39
CA SER A 15 -33.44 -17.23 6.03
C SER A 15 -32.43 -16.80 4.97
N THR A 16 -31.90 -17.78 4.22
CA THR A 16 -31.00 -17.57 3.08
C THR A 16 -31.64 -16.72 1.98
N THR A 17 -32.97 -16.72 1.87
CA THR A 17 -33.73 -15.92 0.90
C THR A 17 -33.76 -14.43 1.27
N LEU A 18 -33.85 -14.08 2.56
CA LEU A 18 -33.81 -12.67 3.01
C LEU A 18 -32.40 -12.09 2.98
N VAL A 19 -31.36 -12.90 3.21
CA VAL A 19 -29.96 -12.50 2.99
C VAL A 19 -29.70 -12.23 1.50
N LYS A 20 -30.26 -13.05 0.60
CA LYS A 20 -30.20 -12.82 -0.85
C LYS A 20 -30.97 -11.57 -1.28
N LEU A 21 -32.17 -11.31 -0.75
CA LEU A 21 -32.91 -10.08 -1.06
C LEU A 21 -32.17 -8.81 -0.57
N ASN A 22 -31.55 -8.85 0.61
CA ASN A 22 -30.74 -7.73 1.13
C ASN A 22 -29.47 -7.47 0.27
N SER A 23 -28.88 -8.52 -0.30
CA SER A 23 -27.76 -8.39 -1.25
C SER A 23 -28.18 -7.79 -2.60
N SER A 24 -29.41 -8.08 -3.05
CA SER A 24 -29.93 -7.57 -4.33
C SER A 24 -30.38 -6.11 -4.29
N PHE A 25 -30.78 -5.61 -3.11
CA PHE A 25 -31.14 -4.20 -2.92
C PHE A 25 -29.93 -3.28 -2.75
N ARG A 26 -28.81 -3.76 -2.18
CA ARG A 26 -27.53 -3.02 -2.14
C ARG A 26 -26.93 -2.82 -3.55
N TRP A 27 -27.18 -3.75 -4.46
CA TRP A 27 -26.64 -3.73 -5.83
C TRP A 27 -27.25 -2.65 -6.72
N LYS A 28 -28.54 -2.31 -6.54
CA LYS A 28 -29.21 -1.27 -7.34
C LYS A 28 -28.81 0.16 -6.93
N PHE A 29 -28.27 0.36 -5.73
CA PHE A 29 -27.73 1.65 -5.32
C PHE A 29 -26.32 1.91 -5.87
N HIS A 30 -25.48 0.88 -6.04
CA HIS A 30 -24.10 1.05 -6.52
C HIS A 30 -24.00 1.50 -7.99
N VAL A 31 -24.89 1.02 -8.87
CA VAL A 31 -24.85 1.39 -10.30
C VAL A 31 -25.34 2.82 -10.55
N LEU A 32 -26.24 3.34 -9.71
CA LEU A 32 -26.69 4.74 -9.78
C LEU A 32 -25.70 5.70 -9.11
N THR A 33 -24.96 5.25 -8.09
CA THR A 33 -23.89 6.04 -7.47
C THR A 33 -22.65 6.18 -8.35
N ASP A 34 -22.45 5.33 -9.37
CA ASP A 34 -21.30 5.48 -10.28
C ASP A 34 -21.53 6.59 -11.32
N TRP A 35 -22.75 6.71 -11.86
CA TRP A 35 -23.10 7.79 -12.81
C TRP A 35 -23.24 9.15 -12.10
N TRP A 36 -23.79 9.17 -10.88
CA TRP A 36 -23.83 10.38 -10.04
C TRP A 36 -22.48 10.67 -9.38
N GLY A 37 -21.69 9.65 -9.07
CA GLY A 37 -20.38 9.74 -8.43
C GLY A 37 -19.42 10.58 -9.24
N THR A 38 -19.34 10.37 -10.56
CA THR A 38 -18.52 11.19 -11.47
C THR A 38 -18.92 12.68 -11.52
N LYS A 39 -20.16 13.05 -11.17
CA LYS A 39 -20.62 14.47 -11.12
C LYS A 39 -20.54 15.13 -9.74
N ILE A 40 -20.39 14.35 -8.65
CA ILE A 40 -20.40 14.86 -7.27
C ILE A 40 -18.98 15.21 -6.74
N TRP A 41 -17.92 14.94 -7.51
CA TRP A 41 -16.51 15.28 -7.19
C TRP A 41 -16.17 16.79 -7.14
N THR A 42 -17.15 17.68 -6.96
CA THR A 42 -16.97 19.14 -7.16
C THR A 42 -16.74 19.95 -5.88
N LYS A 43 -16.69 19.34 -4.69
CA LYS A 43 -16.25 20.01 -3.45
C LYS A 43 -15.38 19.12 -2.58
N THR A 44 -14.09 19.05 -2.91
CA THR A 44 -13.08 18.51 -2.00
C THR A 44 -12.87 19.50 -0.85
N ARG A 45 -13.22 19.11 0.39
CA ARG A 45 -12.86 19.87 1.58
C ARG A 45 -11.45 19.44 1.99
N GLU A 46 -10.54 20.39 2.03
CA GLU A 46 -9.22 20.21 2.64
C GLU A 46 -9.36 20.10 4.16
N VAL A 47 -8.66 19.13 4.75
CA VAL A 47 -8.59 18.97 6.20
C VAL A 47 -7.15 18.77 6.60
N VAL A 48 -6.69 19.61 7.53
CA VAL A 48 -5.37 19.47 8.16
C VAL A 48 -5.41 18.26 9.08
N THR A 49 -4.49 17.34 8.86
CA THR A 49 -4.31 16.14 9.70
C THR A 49 -3.55 16.50 10.98
N PRO A 50 -3.61 15.66 12.04
CA PRO A 50 -2.75 15.80 13.21
C PRO A 50 -1.24 15.79 12.89
N LEU A 51 -0.85 15.30 11.71
CA LEU A 51 0.53 15.22 11.23
C LEU A 51 0.97 16.50 10.48
N GLY A 52 0.11 17.52 10.39
CA GLY A 52 0.46 18.87 9.92
C GLY A 52 0.22 19.13 8.43
N PHE A 53 -0.12 18.11 7.65
CA PHE A 53 -0.43 18.26 6.22
C PHE A 53 -1.92 18.18 5.93
N LYS A 54 -2.35 18.72 4.79
CA LYS A 54 -3.74 18.66 4.34
C LYS A 54 -4.00 17.42 3.50
N LEU A 55 -5.18 16.83 3.68
CA LEU A 55 -5.77 15.85 2.76
C LEU A 55 -7.09 16.38 2.22
N THR A 56 -7.31 16.18 0.92
CA THR A 56 -8.55 16.50 0.21
C THR A 56 -9.59 15.40 0.41
N SER A 57 -10.86 15.77 0.60
CA SER A 57 -11.91 14.79 0.94
C SER A 57 -12.33 13.93 -0.25
N GLY A 58 -12.27 12.61 -0.09
CA GLY A 58 -13.05 11.62 -0.86
C GLY A 58 -14.02 10.84 0.05
N LEU A 59 -15.04 10.18 -0.52
CA LEU A 59 -16.03 9.38 0.22
C LEU A 59 -15.49 8.00 0.69
N HIS A 60 -14.17 7.76 0.68
CA HIS A 60 -13.61 6.46 1.04
C HIS A 60 -13.47 6.30 2.57
N PRO A 61 -13.85 5.17 3.19
CA PRO A 61 -13.70 4.95 4.63
C PRO A 61 -12.28 5.13 5.16
N ALA A 62 -11.24 4.77 4.39
CA ALA A 62 -9.84 4.96 4.78
C ALA A 62 -9.46 6.46 4.91
N TYR A 63 -10.13 7.36 4.17
CA TYR A 63 -9.85 8.80 4.27
C TYR A 63 -10.07 9.34 5.68
N GLU A 64 -11.10 8.85 6.37
CA GLU A 64 -11.40 9.36 7.70
C GLU A 64 -10.29 8.95 8.68
N LEU A 65 -9.83 7.69 8.62
CA LEU A 65 -8.71 7.22 9.42
C LEU A 65 -7.43 8.00 9.12
N MET A 66 -7.11 8.22 7.83
CA MET A 66 -5.94 9.00 7.41
C MET A 66 -6.02 10.44 7.94
N ARG A 67 -7.21 11.06 7.85
CA ARG A 67 -7.43 12.45 8.28
C ARG A 67 -7.31 12.63 9.78
N ILE A 68 -7.78 11.67 10.58
CA ILE A 68 -7.69 11.74 12.04
C ILE A 68 -6.37 11.17 12.58
N GLY A 69 -5.43 10.78 11.71
CA GLY A 69 -4.12 10.25 12.10
C GLY A 69 -4.19 8.86 12.76
N LYS A 70 -5.18 8.04 12.37
CA LYS A 70 -5.38 6.66 12.88
C LYS A 70 -5.28 5.59 11.80
N PHE A 71 -4.79 5.96 10.63
CA PHE A 71 -4.51 5.02 9.56
C PHE A 71 -3.12 4.41 9.80
N GLU A 72 -3.02 3.08 9.78
CA GLU A 72 -1.76 2.32 9.84
C GLU A 72 -0.74 2.94 10.81
N VAL A 73 -1.13 3.03 12.08
CA VAL A 73 -0.42 3.81 13.11
C VAL A 73 1.03 3.36 13.26
N GLU A 74 1.28 2.05 13.33
CA GLU A 74 2.62 1.48 13.48
C GLU A 74 3.52 1.81 12.28
N GLU A 75 2.98 1.68 11.06
CA GLU A 75 3.70 2.02 9.84
C GLU A 75 4.00 3.52 9.77
N THR A 76 3.02 4.36 10.13
CA THR A 76 3.18 5.81 10.22
C THR A 76 4.28 6.20 11.20
N GLU A 77 4.35 5.55 12.36
CA GLU A 77 5.39 5.78 13.36
C GLU A 77 6.78 5.38 12.84
N ILE A 78 6.90 4.22 12.20
CA ILE A 78 8.15 3.75 11.61
C ILE A 78 8.63 4.69 10.51
N ILE A 79 7.73 5.08 9.60
CA ILE A 79 8.08 5.99 8.51
C ILE A 79 8.54 7.33 9.09
N THR A 80 7.79 7.89 10.04
CA THR A 80 8.15 9.16 10.71
C THR A 80 9.53 9.08 11.38
N ARG A 81 9.87 7.94 11.99
CA ARG A 81 11.17 7.71 12.63
C ARG A 81 12.32 7.60 11.63
N VAL A 82 12.10 6.97 10.48
CA VAL A 82 13.15 6.72 9.48
C VAL A 82 13.40 7.95 8.60
N LEU A 83 12.36 8.74 8.29
CA LEU A 83 12.44 9.89 7.37
C LEU A 83 13.62 10.85 7.67
N PRO A 84 13.92 11.24 8.93
CA PRO A 84 15.07 12.08 9.24
C PRO A 84 16.42 11.55 8.74
N HIS A 85 16.58 10.23 8.64
CA HIS A 85 17.85 9.57 8.32
C HIS A 85 18.07 9.29 6.83
N VAL A 86 17.11 9.65 5.98
CA VAL A 86 17.18 9.41 4.52
C VAL A 86 17.13 10.70 3.70
N ASP A 87 17.59 10.62 2.46
CA ASP A 87 17.61 11.75 1.52
C ASP A 87 16.32 11.85 0.70
N VAL A 88 15.76 10.72 0.27
CA VAL A 88 14.63 10.64 -0.66
C VAL A 88 13.70 9.51 -0.23
N PHE A 89 12.40 9.76 -0.30
CA PHE A 89 11.37 8.77 -0.07
C PHE A 89 10.79 8.26 -1.39
N VAL A 90 10.62 6.95 -1.52
CA VAL A 90 10.02 6.30 -2.68
C VAL A 90 8.77 5.57 -2.22
N ASP A 91 7.62 5.97 -2.73
CA ASP A 91 6.29 5.49 -2.35
C ASP A 91 5.73 4.60 -3.48
N ILE A 92 5.91 3.28 -3.37
CA ILE A 92 5.44 2.31 -4.36
C ILE A 92 4.07 1.78 -3.92
N GLY A 93 3.04 2.08 -4.71
CA GLY A 93 1.64 1.88 -4.29
C GLY A 93 1.13 3.07 -3.48
N ALA A 94 1.40 4.29 -3.97
CA ALA A 94 1.16 5.52 -3.22
C ALA A 94 -0.33 5.75 -2.88
N ASN A 95 -1.26 5.08 -3.58
CA ASN A 95 -2.69 5.11 -3.32
C ASN A 95 -3.21 6.55 -3.26
N LEU A 96 -3.85 6.94 -2.17
CA LEU A 96 -4.38 8.30 -1.99
C LEU A 96 -3.28 9.34 -1.67
N GLY A 97 -2.03 8.92 -1.51
CA GLY A 97 -0.89 9.79 -1.23
C GLY A 97 -0.65 10.10 0.24
N TYR A 98 -1.12 9.26 1.17
CA TYR A 98 -0.94 9.49 2.60
C TYR A 98 0.55 9.53 2.99
N TYR A 99 1.31 8.50 2.62
CA TYR A 99 2.74 8.41 2.92
C TYR A 99 3.58 9.39 2.09
N THR A 100 3.22 9.60 0.82
CA THR A 100 3.74 10.70 0.01
C THR A 100 3.63 12.04 0.74
N CYS A 101 2.44 12.41 1.24
CA CYS A 101 2.26 13.66 1.98
C CYS A 101 3.01 13.70 3.31
N LEU A 102 3.09 12.58 4.03
CA LEU A 102 3.87 12.48 5.27
C LEU A 102 5.37 12.75 5.05
N ALA A 103 5.94 12.16 3.99
CA ALA A 103 7.35 12.37 3.62
C ALA A 103 7.62 13.81 3.18
N LEU A 104 6.74 14.39 2.35
CA LEU A 104 6.84 15.79 1.90
C LEU A 104 6.72 16.77 3.06
N GLN A 105 5.80 16.52 4.00
CA GLN A 105 5.66 17.30 5.24
C GLN A 105 6.94 17.29 6.08
N SER A 106 7.68 16.17 6.04
CA SER A 106 8.97 16.01 6.71
C SER A 106 10.14 16.60 5.92
N GLY A 107 9.87 17.31 4.81
CA GLY A 107 10.86 17.96 3.97
C GLY A 107 11.65 16.99 3.08
N LYS A 108 11.14 15.79 2.83
CA LYS A 108 11.81 14.79 1.98
C LYS A 108 11.21 14.84 0.57
N PRO A 109 12.03 14.95 -0.49
CA PRO A 109 11.55 14.78 -1.85
C PRO A 109 11.00 13.36 -2.04
N VAL A 110 9.94 13.24 -2.85
CA VAL A 110 9.21 11.98 -3.04
C VAL A 110 9.21 11.55 -4.50
N ILE A 111 9.38 10.25 -4.73
CA ILE A 111 8.99 9.58 -5.97
C ILE A 111 7.83 8.63 -5.67
N ALA A 112 6.67 8.88 -6.26
CA ALA A 112 5.46 8.11 -6.02
C ALA A 112 5.05 7.32 -7.27
N PHE A 113 4.65 6.07 -7.08
CA PHE A 113 4.12 5.19 -8.13
C PHE A 113 2.68 4.80 -7.81
N GLU A 114 1.76 5.10 -8.73
CA GLU A 114 0.35 4.73 -8.58
C GLU A 114 -0.30 4.51 -9.96
N PRO A 115 -0.71 3.28 -10.30
CA PRO A 115 -1.30 2.98 -11.61
C PRO A 115 -2.79 3.37 -11.73
N GLN A 116 -3.52 3.49 -10.62
CA GLN A 116 -4.96 3.67 -10.63
C GLN A 116 -5.35 5.15 -10.76
N GLN A 117 -6.04 5.47 -11.86
CA GLN A 117 -6.47 6.83 -12.19
C GLN A 117 -7.24 7.55 -11.06
N GLN A 118 -8.12 6.84 -10.35
CA GLN A 118 -8.89 7.43 -9.26
C GLN A 118 -7.99 7.81 -8.07
N ASN A 119 -7.00 6.97 -7.76
CA ASN A 119 -6.03 7.22 -6.69
C ASN A 119 -5.09 8.36 -7.09
N LEU A 120 -4.61 8.37 -8.34
CA LEU A 120 -3.82 9.46 -8.91
C LEU A 120 -4.50 10.82 -8.78
N GLN A 121 -5.81 10.91 -9.05
CA GLN A 121 -6.55 12.17 -8.89
C GLN A 121 -6.47 12.69 -7.46
N CYS A 122 -6.63 11.81 -6.48
CA CYS A 122 -6.51 12.13 -5.06
C CYS A 122 -5.07 12.52 -4.68
N LEU A 123 -4.08 11.73 -5.10
CA LEU A 123 -2.66 11.98 -4.87
C LEU A 123 -2.25 13.37 -5.38
N PHE A 124 -2.61 13.71 -6.62
CA PHE A 124 -2.33 15.04 -7.19
C PHE A 124 -3.03 16.17 -6.44
N GLN A 125 -4.29 15.97 -6.05
CA GLN A 125 -5.02 16.96 -5.26
C GLN A 125 -4.37 17.19 -3.88
N ASN A 126 -3.90 16.13 -3.23
CA ASN A 126 -3.23 16.19 -1.94
C ASN A 126 -1.86 16.89 -2.03
N ILE A 127 -1.05 16.59 -3.04
CA ILE A 127 0.22 17.28 -3.31
C ILE A 127 -0.04 18.79 -3.51
N ARG A 128 -1.00 19.13 -4.37
CA ARG A 128 -1.35 20.52 -4.71
C ARG A 128 -1.93 21.30 -3.53
N ALA A 129 -2.73 20.67 -2.68
CA ALA A 129 -3.31 21.33 -1.50
C ALA A 129 -2.27 21.84 -0.50
N ASN A 130 -1.05 21.28 -0.56
CA ASN A 130 0.07 21.62 0.30
C ASN A 130 1.21 22.39 -0.41
N GLY A 131 1.12 22.58 -1.73
CA GLY A 131 2.12 23.33 -2.50
C GLY A 131 3.44 22.57 -2.72
N TRP A 132 3.38 21.26 -2.94
CA TRP A 132 4.56 20.39 -3.06
C TRP A 132 4.83 19.87 -4.48
N GLU A 133 4.30 20.54 -5.50
CA GLU A 133 4.46 20.14 -6.89
C GLU A 133 5.94 20.03 -7.32
N ASP A 134 6.83 20.86 -6.77
CA ASP A 134 8.26 20.86 -7.08
C ASP A 134 9.07 19.81 -6.30
N SER A 135 8.47 19.19 -5.27
CA SER A 135 9.14 18.22 -4.39
C SER A 135 8.68 16.78 -4.61
N ALA A 136 7.69 16.56 -5.49
CA ALA A 136 7.08 15.26 -5.73
C ALA A 136 7.10 14.90 -7.22
N GLU A 137 7.69 13.75 -7.54
CA GLU A 137 7.62 13.13 -8.86
C GLU A 137 6.62 11.96 -8.83
N VAL A 138 5.56 12.05 -9.63
CA VAL A 138 4.51 11.01 -9.66
C VAL A 138 4.52 10.27 -10.99
N PHE A 139 4.66 8.95 -10.92
CA PHE A 139 4.66 8.05 -12.06
C PHE A 139 3.32 7.29 -12.13
N PRO A 140 2.46 7.58 -13.13
CA PRO A 140 1.14 6.95 -13.28
C PRO A 140 1.26 5.56 -13.93
N LEU A 141 2.06 4.68 -13.33
CA LEU A 141 2.37 3.33 -13.79
C LEU A 141 2.55 2.40 -12.59
N ALA A 142 2.39 1.09 -12.82
CA ALA A 142 2.77 0.07 -11.86
C ALA A 142 4.23 -0.37 -12.09
N LEU A 143 4.83 -0.97 -11.07
CA LEU A 143 6.16 -1.57 -11.20
C LEU A 143 6.05 -3.08 -11.38
N SER A 144 7.01 -3.67 -12.09
CA SER A 144 7.10 -5.11 -12.33
C SER A 144 8.53 -5.50 -12.73
N GLU A 145 8.74 -6.77 -13.09
CA GLU A 145 10.04 -7.32 -13.47
C GLU A 145 10.52 -6.83 -14.85
N ARG A 146 9.60 -6.32 -15.68
CA ARG A 146 9.88 -5.80 -17.02
C ARG A 146 8.86 -4.74 -17.45
N PRO A 147 9.24 -3.81 -18.35
CA PRO A 147 8.29 -2.86 -18.91
C PRO A 147 7.23 -3.52 -19.79
N GLY A 148 6.06 -2.89 -19.88
CA GLY A 148 4.98 -3.38 -20.75
C GLY A 148 3.60 -2.88 -20.33
N LEU A 149 2.60 -3.72 -20.59
CA LEU A 149 1.21 -3.50 -20.21
C LEU A 149 0.72 -4.71 -19.42
N LEU A 150 0.19 -4.48 -18.22
CA LEU A 150 -0.38 -5.53 -17.38
C LEU A 150 -1.84 -5.20 -17.03
N THR A 151 -2.57 -6.23 -16.62
CA THR A 151 -3.95 -6.09 -16.16
C THR A 151 -3.95 -5.85 -14.65
N LEU A 152 -4.50 -4.70 -14.24
CA LEU A 152 -4.79 -4.37 -12.85
C LEU A 152 -6.24 -4.79 -12.53
N TYR A 153 -6.41 -5.62 -11.50
CA TYR A 153 -7.70 -6.13 -11.02
C TYR A 153 -8.19 -5.34 -9.80
N GLY A 154 -9.51 -5.24 -9.61
CA GLY A 154 -10.10 -4.52 -8.47
C GLY A 154 -10.28 -3.02 -8.69
N ALA A 155 -10.04 -2.53 -9.93
CA ALA A 155 -9.96 -1.10 -10.31
C ALA A 155 -11.29 -0.28 -10.22
N SER A 156 -12.25 -0.76 -9.42
CA SER A 156 -13.50 -0.10 -9.04
C SER A 156 -13.48 0.48 -7.61
N GLY A 157 -12.50 0.13 -6.77
CA GLY A 157 -12.27 0.69 -5.42
C GLY A 157 -10.84 1.22 -5.29
N PRO A 158 -10.39 1.74 -4.13
CA PRO A 158 -9.04 2.30 -4.01
C PRO A 158 -7.92 1.26 -3.93
N SER A 159 -8.26 0.01 -3.67
CA SER A 159 -7.29 -1.08 -3.68
C SER A 159 -7.38 -1.84 -4.99
N ALA A 160 -6.22 -2.19 -5.54
CA ALA A 160 -6.11 -2.90 -6.80
C ALA A 160 -4.79 -3.67 -6.83
N SER A 161 -4.79 -4.83 -7.50
CA SER A 161 -3.62 -5.72 -7.56
C SER A 161 -3.35 -6.18 -8.99
N LEU A 162 -2.09 -6.46 -9.30
CA LEU A 162 -1.71 -7.17 -10.53
C LEU A 162 -2.03 -8.67 -10.46
N ILE A 163 -2.29 -9.19 -9.25
CA ILE A 163 -2.74 -10.56 -9.01
C ILE A 163 -4.26 -10.67 -9.17
N LYS A 164 -4.69 -11.62 -9.98
CA LYS A 164 -6.11 -11.89 -10.19
C LYS A 164 -6.73 -12.47 -8.91
N ASN A 165 -7.87 -11.91 -8.50
CA ASN A 165 -8.64 -12.32 -7.30
C ASN A 165 -7.94 -12.04 -5.94
N TRP A 166 -6.87 -11.23 -5.89
CA TRP A 166 -6.31 -10.73 -4.63
C TRP A 166 -7.39 -10.14 -3.73
N ALA A 167 -7.39 -10.47 -2.44
CA ALA A 167 -8.38 -10.04 -1.44
C ALA A 167 -9.85 -10.26 -1.87
N GLY A 168 -10.11 -11.19 -2.80
CA GLY A 168 -11.44 -11.39 -3.39
C GLY A 168 -11.89 -10.29 -4.35
N TYR A 169 -10.98 -9.46 -4.87
CA TYR A 169 -11.28 -8.40 -5.81
C TYR A 169 -11.96 -8.92 -7.07
N SER A 170 -12.96 -8.17 -7.52
CA SER A 170 -13.74 -8.52 -8.69
C SER A 170 -12.88 -8.55 -9.95
N SER A 171 -12.75 -9.73 -10.55
CA SER A 171 -12.12 -9.88 -11.87
C SER A 171 -12.92 -9.20 -13.00
N ARG A 172 -14.15 -8.75 -12.73
CA ARG A 172 -14.98 -7.99 -13.67
C ARG A 172 -14.49 -6.56 -13.86
N PHE A 173 -13.91 -5.96 -12.83
CA PHE A 173 -13.39 -4.60 -12.88
C PHE A 173 -11.86 -4.66 -13.02
N LYS A 174 -11.41 -4.55 -14.27
CA LYS A 174 -10.00 -4.60 -14.62
C LYS A 174 -9.64 -3.47 -15.58
N LYS A 175 -8.41 -2.97 -15.48
CA LYS A 175 -7.85 -1.97 -16.38
C LYS A 175 -6.48 -2.45 -16.88
N ILE A 176 -6.14 -2.10 -18.11
CA ILE A 176 -4.77 -2.25 -18.61
C ILE A 176 -4.00 -1.02 -18.17
N VAL A 177 -2.85 -1.22 -17.52
CA VAL A 177 -2.00 -0.14 -17.02
C VAL A 177 -0.57 -0.30 -17.56
N PRO A 178 0.14 0.81 -17.82
CA PRO A 178 1.56 0.76 -18.13
C PRO A 178 2.34 0.24 -16.92
N VAL A 179 3.37 -0.55 -17.20
CA VAL A 179 4.34 -1.00 -16.19
C VAL A 179 5.76 -0.72 -16.62
N SER A 180 6.63 -0.47 -15.63
CA SER A 180 8.08 -0.34 -15.78
C SER A 180 8.81 -1.08 -14.67
N THR A 181 10.13 -1.10 -14.71
CA THR A 181 10.96 -1.58 -13.59
C THR A 181 11.37 -0.39 -12.71
N LEU A 182 11.63 -0.64 -11.43
CA LEU A 182 12.11 0.42 -10.54
C LEU A 182 13.47 0.94 -11.01
N ASP A 183 14.36 0.02 -11.41
CA ASP A 183 15.69 0.36 -11.91
C ASP A 183 15.64 1.28 -13.14
N ASN A 184 14.68 1.06 -14.06
CA ASN A 184 14.51 1.92 -15.24
C ASN A 184 14.05 3.33 -14.85
N VAL A 185 13.21 3.47 -13.84
CA VAL A 185 12.67 4.78 -13.44
C VAL A 185 13.67 5.55 -12.59
N LEU A 186 14.37 4.88 -11.67
CA LEU A 186 15.41 5.53 -10.87
C LEU A 186 16.64 5.86 -11.71
N ALA A 187 16.96 5.06 -12.72
CA ALA A 187 18.00 5.33 -13.72
C ALA A 187 19.36 5.78 -13.13
N GLY A 188 19.72 5.28 -11.95
CA GLY A 188 20.98 5.62 -11.26
C GLY A 188 21.08 7.05 -10.71
N ARG A 189 20.02 7.88 -10.76
CA ARG A 189 20.09 9.30 -10.35
C ARG A 189 20.23 9.53 -8.84
N PHE A 190 20.19 8.47 -8.04
CA PHE A 190 20.30 8.50 -6.57
C PHE A 190 21.57 7.81 -6.05
N LEU A 191 22.59 7.64 -6.88
CA LEU A 191 23.90 7.18 -6.42
C LEU A 191 24.42 8.11 -5.30
N GLY A 192 24.86 7.52 -4.19
CA GLY A 192 25.32 8.26 -3.01
C GLY A 192 24.21 8.88 -2.15
N LYS A 193 22.93 8.64 -2.46
CA LYS A 193 21.78 9.05 -1.64
C LYS A 193 21.20 7.86 -0.90
N ARG A 194 20.83 8.05 0.36
CA ARG A 194 20.10 7.03 1.12
C ARG A 194 18.62 7.14 0.80
N LEU A 195 18.09 6.11 0.14
CA LEU A 195 16.66 6.00 -0.16
C LEU A 195 15.92 5.34 1.01
N PHE A 196 14.66 5.72 1.21
CA PHE A 196 13.70 4.92 1.95
C PHE A 196 12.54 4.57 1.04
N ILE A 197 12.31 3.27 0.82
CA ILE A 197 11.37 2.75 -0.17
C ILE A 197 10.25 2.02 0.57
N LYS A 198 9.04 2.58 0.54
CA LYS A 198 7.81 1.90 0.96
C LYS A 198 7.23 1.16 -0.23
N MET A 199 6.83 -0.09 -0.04
CA MET A 199 6.21 -0.90 -1.09
C MET A 199 5.03 -1.69 -0.53
N ASP A 200 3.89 -1.45 -1.15
CA ASP A 200 2.62 -2.13 -0.88
C ASP A 200 1.88 -2.16 -2.21
N VAL A 201 1.97 -3.30 -2.88
CA VAL A 201 1.43 -3.48 -4.23
C VAL A 201 0.48 -4.65 -4.27
N GLU A 202 -0.08 -4.99 -3.10
CA GLU A 202 -1.17 -5.95 -2.93
C GLU A 202 -0.80 -7.31 -3.56
N GLY A 203 0.38 -7.83 -3.20
CA GLY A 203 0.84 -9.18 -3.54
C GLY A 203 1.84 -9.27 -4.68
N ALA A 204 2.11 -8.18 -5.40
CA ALA A 204 3.05 -8.15 -6.52
C ALA A 204 4.50 -7.80 -6.12
N GLU A 205 4.83 -7.84 -4.83
CA GLU A 205 6.08 -7.32 -4.27
C GLU A 205 7.30 -8.02 -4.90
N PHE A 206 7.26 -9.35 -5.03
CA PHE A 206 8.37 -10.10 -5.61
C PHE A 206 8.61 -9.74 -7.09
N GLN A 207 7.55 -9.51 -7.86
CA GLN A 207 7.66 -9.09 -9.26
C GLN A 207 8.25 -7.69 -9.36
N VAL A 208 7.90 -6.76 -8.46
CA VAL A 208 8.53 -5.44 -8.38
C VAL A 208 10.03 -5.57 -8.03
N LEU A 209 10.37 -6.39 -7.04
CA LEU A 209 11.76 -6.60 -6.60
C LEU A 209 12.66 -7.18 -7.70
N LYS A 210 12.15 -8.06 -8.56
CA LYS A 210 12.88 -8.54 -9.75
C LYS A 210 13.23 -7.42 -10.74
N GLY A 211 12.49 -6.32 -10.72
CA GLY A 211 12.77 -5.10 -11.49
C GLY A 211 13.56 -4.03 -10.70
N ALA A 212 14.09 -4.38 -9.52
CA ALA A 212 14.77 -3.46 -8.60
C ALA A 212 16.16 -3.95 -8.17
N LEU A 213 16.76 -4.90 -8.89
CA LEU A 213 18.02 -5.55 -8.50
C LEU A 213 19.18 -4.56 -8.42
N ALA A 214 19.27 -3.60 -9.34
CA ALA A 214 20.29 -2.55 -9.25
C ALA A 214 20.02 -1.61 -8.07
N THR A 215 18.76 -1.34 -7.77
CA THR A 215 18.34 -0.53 -6.62
C THR A 215 18.75 -1.17 -5.28
N LEU A 216 18.61 -2.49 -5.14
CA LEU A 216 19.06 -3.25 -3.95
C LEU A 216 20.58 -3.15 -3.69
N LEU A 217 21.35 -2.83 -4.73
CA LEU A 217 22.81 -2.72 -4.71
C LEU A 217 23.31 -1.29 -4.53
N LEU A 218 22.43 -0.29 -4.43
CA LEU A 218 22.83 1.09 -4.20
C LEU A 218 23.64 1.23 -2.91
N THR A 219 24.56 2.19 -2.91
CA THR A 219 25.37 2.57 -1.76
C THR A 219 25.21 4.07 -1.51
N PRO A 220 24.79 4.51 -0.30
CA PRO A 220 24.36 3.67 0.83
C PRO A 220 23.12 2.81 0.50
N LYS A 221 22.97 1.66 1.16
CA LYS A 221 21.84 0.76 0.91
C LYS A 221 20.50 1.46 1.22
N PRO A 222 19.51 1.36 0.32
CA PRO A 222 18.15 1.80 0.60
C PRO A 222 17.58 1.07 1.81
N ILE A 223 16.81 1.75 2.64
CA ILE A 223 15.95 1.11 3.62
C ILE A 223 14.65 0.75 2.90
N TRP A 224 14.15 -0.46 3.11
CA TRP A 224 12.88 -0.89 2.51
C TRP A 224 11.86 -1.20 3.59
N LEU A 225 10.61 -0.83 3.36
CA LEU A 225 9.45 -1.21 4.17
C LEU A 225 8.43 -1.85 3.25
N LEU A 226 8.17 -3.13 3.43
CA LEU A 226 7.29 -3.93 2.57
C LEU A 226 6.14 -4.53 3.38
N GLU A 227 4.95 -4.53 2.79
CA GLU A 227 3.87 -5.43 3.23
C GLU A 227 4.04 -6.79 2.54
N ILE A 228 4.23 -7.86 3.33
CA ILE A 228 4.44 -9.22 2.86
C ILE A 228 3.47 -10.14 3.60
N CYS A 229 2.37 -10.47 2.94
CA CYS A 229 1.37 -11.41 3.45
C CYS A 229 1.77 -12.86 3.15
N LEU A 230 1.60 -13.77 4.10
CA LEU A 230 1.88 -15.21 3.91
C LEU A 230 0.65 -15.91 3.34
N GLU A 231 -0.49 -15.78 3.99
CA GLU A 231 -1.76 -16.37 3.55
C GLU A 231 -2.81 -15.30 3.27
N GLU A 232 -2.67 -14.16 3.93
CA GLU A 232 -3.63 -13.09 3.92
C GLU A 232 -3.82 -12.59 2.49
N PHE A 233 -5.09 -12.47 2.09
CA PHE A 233 -5.53 -11.94 0.80
C PHE A 233 -5.14 -12.76 -0.44
N HIS A 234 -4.27 -13.77 -0.32
CA HIS A 234 -3.86 -14.59 -1.46
C HIS A 234 -5.02 -15.49 -1.95
N PRO A 235 -5.27 -15.53 -3.28
CA PRO A 235 -6.42 -16.24 -3.83
C PRO A 235 -6.33 -17.77 -3.65
N ASP A 236 -5.11 -18.31 -3.62
CA ASP A 236 -4.82 -19.74 -3.48
C ASP A 236 -4.40 -20.11 -2.04
N GLY A 237 -4.63 -19.21 -1.09
CA GLY A 237 -4.40 -19.42 0.34
C GLY A 237 -2.97 -19.18 0.81
N ARG A 238 -1.95 -19.35 -0.05
CA ARG A 238 -0.55 -19.07 0.31
C ARG A 238 0.16 -18.26 -0.77
N ASN A 239 0.98 -17.32 -0.32
CA ASN A 239 1.92 -16.58 -1.14
C ASN A 239 3.07 -17.49 -1.60
N PRO A 240 3.18 -17.80 -2.91
CA PRO A 240 4.26 -18.66 -3.41
C PRO A 240 5.64 -17.99 -3.31
N ASP A 241 5.67 -16.65 -3.26
CA ASP A 241 6.90 -15.86 -3.29
C ASP A 241 7.35 -15.40 -1.89
N PHE A 242 6.63 -15.79 -0.82
CA PHE A 242 6.90 -15.30 0.55
C PHE A 242 8.37 -15.49 0.96
N GLN A 243 8.89 -16.72 0.87
CA GLN A 243 10.26 -17.03 1.24
C GLN A 243 11.28 -16.32 0.34
N GLU A 244 10.99 -16.25 -0.95
CA GLU A 244 11.90 -15.70 -1.97
C GLU A 244 12.12 -14.19 -1.79
N ILE A 245 11.12 -13.47 -1.29
CA ILE A 245 11.27 -12.05 -0.95
C ILE A 245 12.34 -11.88 0.15
N PHE A 246 12.22 -12.59 1.28
CA PHE A 246 13.20 -12.49 2.36
C PHE A 246 14.59 -12.96 1.92
N LYS A 247 14.64 -14.08 1.19
CA LYS A 247 15.88 -14.64 0.66
C LYS A 247 16.60 -13.64 -0.23
N LEU A 248 15.88 -12.96 -1.12
CA LEU A 248 16.46 -11.95 -2.00
C LEU A 248 17.16 -10.85 -1.19
N PHE A 249 16.53 -10.33 -0.14
CA PHE A 249 17.14 -9.32 0.71
C PHE A 249 18.38 -9.86 1.45
N TRP A 250 18.30 -11.04 2.07
CA TRP A 250 19.43 -11.65 2.77
C TRP A 250 20.62 -11.92 1.85
N ASP A 251 20.39 -12.44 0.64
CA ASP A 251 21.43 -12.67 -0.37
C ASP A 251 22.14 -11.36 -0.77
N HIS A 252 21.46 -10.22 -0.66
CA HIS A 252 21.99 -8.90 -0.96
C HIS A 252 22.51 -8.17 0.30
N GLY A 253 22.71 -8.88 1.42
CA GLY A 253 23.34 -8.34 2.62
C GLY A 253 22.44 -7.48 3.50
N TYR A 254 21.12 -7.55 3.31
CA TYR A 254 20.16 -6.92 4.21
C TYR A 254 19.87 -7.81 5.41
N LYS A 255 19.47 -7.17 6.51
CA LYS A 255 18.76 -7.81 7.61
C LYS A 255 17.28 -7.49 7.50
N ALA A 256 16.43 -8.42 7.92
CA ALA A 256 14.98 -8.25 7.94
C ALA A 256 14.52 -8.02 9.39
N PHE A 257 13.61 -7.09 9.59
CA PHE A 257 13.05 -6.78 10.91
C PHE A 257 11.52 -6.68 10.82
N THR A 258 10.81 -7.11 11.85
CA THR A 258 9.37 -6.84 11.95
C THR A 258 9.11 -5.34 12.05
N ALA A 259 8.20 -4.79 11.26
CA ALA A 259 7.79 -3.40 11.35
C ALA A 259 6.75 -3.23 12.47
N THR A 260 7.24 -3.15 13.71
CA THR A 260 6.42 -2.90 14.91
C THR A 260 7.10 -1.87 15.81
N GLY A 261 6.42 -1.43 16.88
CA GLY A 261 7.02 -0.56 17.90
C GLY A 261 8.26 -1.15 18.60
N ASN A 262 8.45 -2.48 18.56
CA ASN A 262 9.64 -3.16 19.05
C ASN A 262 10.19 -4.11 17.97
N PRO A 263 10.99 -3.60 17.01
CA PRO A 263 11.47 -4.38 15.88
C PRO A 263 12.29 -5.59 16.31
N LYS A 264 11.91 -6.78 15.84
CA LYS A 264 12.65 -8.03 16.04
C LYS A 264 13.32 -8.43 14.74
N LEU A 265 14.54 -8.95 14.82
CA LEU A 265 15.22 -9.55 13.69
C LEU A 265 14.43 -10.77 13.22
N VAL A 266 14.19 -10.87 11.92
CA VAL A 266 13.59 -12.03 11.25
C VAL A 266 14.70 -12.84 10.62
N THR A 267 14.79 -14.11 11.01
CA THR A 267 15.80 -15.05 10.53
C THR A 267 15.23 -16.02 9.50
N PRO A 268 16.08 -16.70 8.70
CA PRO A 268 15.64 -17.79 7.82
C PRO A 268 14.81 -18.84 8.56
N SER A 269 15.22 -19.22 9.77
CA SER A 269 14.48 -20.20 10.58
C SER A 269 13.09 -19.70 10.99
N ASP A 270 12.90 -18.40 11.22
CA ASP A 270 11.57 -17.84 11.51
C ASP A 270 10.65 -17.99 10.29
N VAL A 271 11.15 -17.63 9.10
CA VAL A 271 10.40 -17.74 7.85
C VAL A 271 10.07 -19.20 7.51
N ASP A 272 11.02 -20.11 7.66
CA ASP A 272 10.81 -21.55 7.45
C ASP A 272 9.71 -22.08 8.40
N ASN A 273 9.78 -21.69 9.68
CA ASN A 273 8.77 -22.05 10.68
C ASN A 273 7.38 -21.50 10.35
N TRP A 274 7.28 -20.27 9.81
CA TRP A 274 6.00 -19.68 9.43
C TRP A 274 5.37 -20.41 8.24
N ILE A 275 6.18 -20.78 7.25
CA ILE A 275 5.73 -21.55 6.07
C ILE A 275 5.29 -22.96 6.47
N GLU A 276 6.03 -23.63 7.37
CA GLU A 276 5.66 -24.96 7.86
C GLU A 276 4.34 -24.96 8.64
N LYS A 277 4.04 -23.86 9.34
CA LYS A 277 2.83 -23.71 10.18
C LYS A 277 1.66 -23.05 9.47
N ASP A 278 1.85 -22.54 8.25
CA ASP A 278 0.88 -21.69 7.57
C ASP A 278 0.43 -20.51 8.45
N HIS A 279 1.36 -19.92 9.21
CA HIS A 279 1.03 -18.83 10.12
C HIS A 279 2.26 -18.03 10.54
N THR A 280 2.18 -16.70 10.46
CA THR A 280 3.20 -15.79 11.00
C THR A 280 2.89 -15.41 12.45
N ASP A 281 3.87 -15.57 13.35
CA ASP A 281 3.80 -15.04 14.73
C ASP A 281 4.52 -13.69 14.89
N SER A 282 4.87 -13.05 13.77
CA SER A 282 5.53 -11.74 13.68
C SER A 282 4.74 -10.60 14.32
N GLY A 283 3.42 -10.75 14.41
CA GLY A 283 2.49 -9.70 14.88
C GLY A 283 2.28 -8.56 13.87
N THR A 284 2.78 -8.69 12.64
CA THR A 284 2.67 -7.69 11.57
C THR A 284 2.85 -8.34 10.20
N PHE A 285 2.27 -7.74 9.17
CA PHE A 285 2.56 -8.09 7.77
C PHE A 285 3.63 -7.19 7.17
N ASN A 286 4.07 -6.18 7.91
CA ASN A 286 5.06 -5.22 7.45
C ASN A 286 6.46 -5.59 7.95
N TYR A 287 7.44 -5.52 7.06
CA TYR A 287 8.83 -5.85 7.35
C TYR A 287 9.75 -4.75 6.84
N VAL A 288 10.76 -4.42 7.65
CA VAL A 288 11.82 -3.49 7.28
C VAL A 288 13.08 -4.26 6.89
N PHE A 289 13.66 -3.92 5.74
CA PHE A 289 14.95 -4.43 5.31
C PHE A 289 16.00 -3.31 5.32
N ALA A 290 17.05 -3.49 6.13
CA ALA A 290 18.12 -2.50 6.33
C ALA A 290 19.44 -3.18 6.73
N GLU A 291 20.57 -2.45 6.68
CA GLU A 291 21.89 -2.95 7.12
C GLU A 291 21.96 -3.16 8.65
N SER A 292 21.24 -2.31 9.39
CA SER A 292 21.11 -2.34 10.84
C SER A 292 19.72 -1.86 11.26
N ASP A 293 19.35 -2.09 12.51
CA ASP A 293 18.12 -1.60 13.13
C ASP A 293 18.30 -0.24 13.83
N GLU A 294 19.45 0.42 13.67
CA GLU A 294 19.76 1.70 14.31
C GLU A 294 18.72 2.78 13.97
N VAL A 295 18.28 2.83 12.70
CA VAL A 295 17.24 3.76 12.23
C VAL A 295 15.83 3.40 12.72
N LEU A 296 15.65 2.22 13.30
CA LEU A 296 14.37 1.71 13.80
C LEU A 296 14.25 1.85 15.32
N ARG A 297 15.37 1.96 16.04
CA ARG A 297 15.44 2.11 17.49
C ARG A 297 15.61 3.59 17.84
N GLY A 298 14.53 4.35 17.68
CA GLY A 298 14.43 5.73 18.15
C GLY A 298 14.18 5.82 19.64
#